data_AF-G8FNE8-F1
#
_entry.id   AF-G8FNE8-F1
#
_cell.length_a   1.000
_cell.length_b   1.000
_cell.length_c   1.000
_cell.angle_alpha   90.00
_cell.angle_beta   90.00
_cell.angle_gamma   90.00
#
_symmetry.space_group_name_H-M   'P 1'
#
loop_
_entity.id
_entity.type
_entity.pdbx_description
1 polymer ?
#
loop_
_entity_poly.entity_id
_entity_poly.type
_entity_poly.pdbx_seq_one_letter_code
_entity_poly.pdbx_strand_id
1 'polypeptide(L)'
;QTSSDGQQTDVLYGLQQLQVMERNNWKETHQLIQECEHLLQRQDHVQRLSNQRSHNKRIQCYSLKQRSLVDAFQKTIRKAEEVLNLVYNKYIFEWQKTQMFPEVRSTNAYSLDEIQTWYESLAAIMWNTKDQIHLTMKSQLREHVSQEINSDLWKVMTDVKDFIKLLLHKAFIVENQPPQV
;
A
#
# COMPACT_ATOMS: atom_id res chain seq x y z
N GLN A 1 -66.76 -67.08 -24.38
CA GLN A 1 -65.42 -67.14 -23.75
C GLN A 1 -64.46 -66.05 -24.25
N THR A 2 -64.92 -65.01 -24.95
CA THR A 2 -64.05 -64.00 -25.58
C THR A 2 -63.79 -62.72 -24.76
N SER A 3 -64.39 -62.58 -23.56
CA SER A 3 -64.29 -61.35 -22.75
C SER A 3 -63.10 -61.29 -21.80
N SER A 4 -62.47 -62.44 -21.50
CA SER A 4 -61.35 -62.52 -20.53
C SER A 4 -59.99 -62.26 -21.18
N ASP A 5 -59.83 -62.63 -22.46
CA ASP A 5 -58.58 -62.44 -23.20
C ASP A 5 -58.31 -60.95 -23.47
N GLY A 6 -59.35 -60.16 -23.78
CA GLY A 6 -59.22 -58.72 -24.03
C GLY A 6 -58.68 -57.93 -22.83
N GLN A 7 -59.17 -58.24 -21.62
CA GLN A 7 -58.71 -57.62 -20.38
C GLN A 7 -57.25 -57.96 -20.05
N GLN A 8 -56.80 -59.18 -20.37
CA GLN A 8 -55.43 -59.60 -20.14
C GLN A 8 -54.45 -58.87 -21.08
N THR A 9 -54.83 -58.66 -22.34
CA THR A 9 -54.06 -57.84 -23.29
C THR A 9 -53.96 -56.37 -22.87
N ASP A 10 -55.04 -55.78 -22.32
CA ASP A 10 -55.03 -54.39 -21.85
C ASP A 10 -54.07 -54.19 -20.65
N VAL A 11 -54.04 -55.17 -19.73
CA VAL A 11 -53.10 -55.16 -18.59
C VAL A 11 -51.66 -55.27 -19.06
N LEU A 12 -51.36 -56.16 -20.01
CA LEU A 12 -50.01 -56.29 -20.58
C LEU A 12 -49.54 -55.02 -21.29
N TYR A 13 -50.45 -54.39 -22.05
CA TYR A 13 -50.18 -53.11 -22.70
C TYR A 13 -49.93 -51.98 -21.69
N GLY A 14 -50.75 -51.90 -20.63
CA GLY A 14 -50.56 -50.96 -19.53
C GLY A 14 -49.22 -51.15 -18.80
N LEU A 15 -48.82 -52.40 -18.53
CA LEU A 15 -47.51 -52.71 -17.93
C LEU A 15 -46.34 -52.32 -18.85
N GLN A 16 -46.47 -52.55 -20.16
CA GLN A 16 -45.46 -52.14 -21.13
C GLN A 16 -45.34 -50.61 -21.20
N GLN A 17 -46.46 -49.88 -21.16
CA GLN A 17 -46.44 -48.41 -21.07
C GLN A 17 -45.78 -47.93 -19.78
N LEU A 18 -46.11 -48.55 -18.63
CA LEU A 18 -45.51 -48.21 -17.35
C LEU A 18 -43.99 -48.44 -17.35
N GLN A 19 -43.49 -49.54 -17.93
CA GLN A 19 -42.05 -49.78 -18.06
C GLN A 19 -41.36 -48.74 -18.95
N VAL A 20 -42.00 -48.32 -20.05
CA VAL A 20 -41.47 -47.26 -20.90
C VAL A 20 -41.46 -45.92 -20.15
N MET A 21 -42.54 -45.60 -19.44
CA MET A 21 -42.63 -44.40 -18.60
C MET A 21 -41.57 -44.38 -17.50
N GLU A 22 -41.39 -45.48 -16.77
CA GLU A 22 -40.37 -45.59 -15.71
C GLU A 22 -38.97 -45.38 -16.27
N ARG A 23 -38.64 -46.00 -17.40
CA ARG A 23 -37.34 -45.82 -18.08
C ARG A 23 -37.12 -44.38 -18.55
N ASN A 24 -38.16 -43.72 -19.06
CA ASN A 24 -38.07 -42.33 -19.48
C ASN A 24 -37.93 -41.38 -18.28
N ASN A 25 -38.70 -41.61 -17.22
CA ASN A 25 -38.63 -40.85 -15.98
C ASN A 25 -37.25 -40.98 -15.32
N TRP A 26 -36.66 -42.18 -15.33
CA TRP A 26 -35.28 -42.39 -14.88
C TRP A 26 -34.28 -41.54 -15.68
N LYS A 27 -34.39 -41.54 -17.01
CA LYS A 27 -33.51 -40.74 -17.89
C LYS A 27 -33.66 -39.25 -17.64
N GLU A 28 -34.89 -38.76 -17.56
CA GLU A 28 -35.20 -37.35 -17.26
C GLU A 28 -34.65 -36.94 -15.89
N THR A 29 -34.85 -37.77 -14.87
CA THR A 29 -34.33 -37.53 -13.52
C THR A 29 -32.79 -37.45 -13.53
N HIS A 30 -32.12 -38.38 -14.22
CA HIS A 30 -30.67 -38.36 -14.34
C HIS A 30 -30.15 -37.12 -15.08
N GLN A 31 -30.85 -36.71 -16.14
CA GLN A 31 -30.51 -35.52 -16.91
C GLN A 31 -30.67 -34.25 -16.08
N LEU A 32 -31.75 -34.14 -15.29
CA LEU A 32 -31.99 -33.04 -14.37
C LEU A 32 -30.90 -32.96 -13.29
N ILE A 33 -30.48 -34.10 -12.72
CA ILE A 33 -29.40 -34.14 -11.74
C ILE A 33 -28.10 -33.61 -12.35
N GLN A 34 -27.72 -34.07 -13.55
CA GLN A 34 -26.52 -33.60 -14.25
C GLN A 34 -26.60 -32.10 -14.56
N GLU A 35 -27.76 -31.59 -14.97
CA GLU A 35 -27.96 -30.17 -15.24
C GLU A 35 -27.82 -29.33 -13.96
N CYS A 36 -28.40 -29.79 -12.84
CA CYS A 36 -28.22 -29.16 -11.53
C CYS A 36 -26.74 -29.12 -11.10
N GLU A 37 -25.98 -30.22 -11.28
CA GLU A 37 -24.55 -30.27 -10.98
C GLU A 37 -23.75 -29.26 -11.82
N HIS A 38 -24.04 -29.17 -13.13
CA HIS A 38 -23.41 -28.20 -14.02
C HIS A 38 -23.71 -26.75 -13.63
N LEU A 39 -24.96 -26.46 -13.24
CA LEU A 39 -25.35 -25.12 -12.77
C LEU A 39 -24.63 -24.74 -11.48
N LEU A 40 -24.51 -25.66 -10.53
CA LEU A 40 -23.76 -25.46 -9.28
C LEU A 40 -22.28 -25.19 -9.56
N GLN A 41 -21.63 -25.98 -10.42
CA GLN A 41 -20.24 -25.77 -10.82
C GLN A 41 -20.03 -24.40 -11.48
N ARG A 42 -20.96 -23.99 -12.35
CA ARG A 42 -20.93 -22.68 -13.01
C ARG A 42 -21.07 -21.54 -12.00
N GLN A 43 -21.99 -21.66 -11.05
CA GLN A 43 -22.17 -20.68 -9.98
C GLN A 43 -20.90 -20.52 -9.14
N ASP A 44 -20.29 -21.63 -8.72
CA ASP A 44 -19.02 -21.64 -7.99
C ASP A 44 -17.89 -20.96 -8.77
N HIS A 45 -17.80 -21.21 -10.08
CA HIS A 45 -16.81 -20.57 -10.94
C HIS A 45 -17.03 -19.06 -11.01
N VAL A 46 -18.27 -18.60 -11.18
CA VAL A 46 -18.59 -17.16 -11.20
C VAL A 46 -18.26 -16.52 -9.84
N GLN A 47 -18.58 -17.19 -8.74
CA GLN A 47 -18.26 -16.73 -7.38
C GLN A 47 -16.75 -16.55 -7.18
N ARG A 48 -15.95 -17.55 -7.60
CA ARG A 48 -14.48 -17.48 -7.53
C ARG A 48 -13.91 -16.31 -8.34
N LEU A 49 -14.39 -16.12 -9.57
CA LEU A 49 -13.97 -14.98 -10.41
C LEU A 49 -14.34 -13.64 -9.78
N SER A 50 -15.54 -13.53 -9.20
CA SER A 50 -15.98 -12.31 -8.51
C SER A 50 -15.10 -11.99 -7.29
N ASN A 51 -14.81 -13.01 -6.48
CA ASN A 51 -13.93 -12.89 -5.31
C ASN A 51 -12.52 -12.51 -5.72
N GLN A 52 -11.97 -13.16 -6.75
CA GLN A 52 -10.63 -12.86 -7.27
C GLN A 52 -10.55 -11.43 -7.83
N ARG A 53 -11.56 -10.98 -8.58
CA ARG A 53 -11.63 -9.60 -9.08
C ARG A 53 -11.66 -8.58 -7.94
N SER A 54 -12.41 -8.87 -6.89
CA SER A 54 -12.49 -8.01 -5.70
C SER A 54 -11.16 -7.97 -4.94
N HIS A 55 -10.48 -9.10 -4.82
CA HIS A 55 -9.15 -9.20 -4.23
C HIS A 55 -8.11 -8.40 -5.04
N ASN A 56 -8.09 -8.57 -6.36
CA ASN A 56 -7.18 -7.85 -7.25
C ASN A 56 -7.40 -6.33 -7.20
N LYS A 57 -8.65 -5.87 -7.13
CA LYS A 57 -8.97 -4.44 -6.93
C LYS A 57 -8.39 -3.90 -5.63
N ARG A 58 -8.44 -4.68 -4.54
CA ARG A 58 -7.88 -4.28 -3.24
C ARG A 58 -6.36 -4.18 -3.31
N ILE A 59 -5.69 -5.18 -3.89
CA ILE A 59 -4.24 -5.16 -4.11
C ILE A 59 -3.85 -3.92 -4.92
N GLN A 60 -4.54 -3.67 -6.04
CA GLN A 60 -4.28 -2.50 -6.88
C GLN A 60 -4.45 -1.18 -6.11
N CYS A 61 -5.53 -1.04 -5.35
CA CYS A 61 -5.77 0.14 -4.52
C CYS A 61 -4.66 0.34 -3.48
N TYR A 62 -4.22 -0.73 -2.85
CA TYR A 62 -3.12 -0.70 -1.88
C TYR A 62 -1.80 -0.29 -2.55
N SER A 63 -1.42 -0.91 -3.67
CA SER A 63 -0.21 -0.55 -4.42
C SER A 63 -0.20 0.93 -4.86
N LEU A 64 -1.36 1.46 -5.28
CA LEU A 64 -1.48 2.89 -5.63
C LEU A 64 -1.28 3.81 -4.42
N LYS A 65 -1.88 3.49 -3.28
CA LYS A 65 -1.69 4.25 -2.03
C LYS A 65 -0.23 4.25 -1.61
N GLN A 66 0.47 3.15 -1.79
CA GLN A 66 1.88 3.04 -1.42
C GLN A 66 2.80 3.82 -2.30
N ARG A 67 2.58 3.79 -3.62
CA ARG A 67 3.29 4.66 -4.54
C ARG A 67 3.08 6.14 -4.17
N SER A 68 1.84 6.52 -3.84
CA SER A 68 1.55 7.87 -3.35
C SER A 68 2.27 8.22 -2.03
N LEU A 69 2.42 7.27 -1.11
CA LEU A 69 3.18 7.47 0.13
C LEU A 69 4.68 7.66 -0.14
N VAL A 70 5.26 6.82 -1.00
CA VAL A 70 6.66 6.95 -1.45
C VAL A 70 6.90 8.34 -2.06
N ASP A 71 6.03 8.76 -2.97
CA ASP A 71 6.13 10.09 -3.60
C ASP A 71 6.03 11.22 -2.56
N ALA A 72 5.14 11.08 -1.58
CA ALA A 72 5.00 12.04 -0.49
C ALA A 72 6.27 12.12 0.37
N PHE A 73 6.84 10.98 0.76
CA PHE A 73 8.10 10.94 1.52
C PHE A 73 9.24 11.60 0.75
N GLN A 74 9.41 11.29 -0.54
CA GLN A 74 10.42 11.92 -1.38
C GLN A 74 10.25 13.44 -1.49
N LYS A 75 9.00 13.92 -1.56
CA LYS A 75 8.72 15.37 -1.57
C LYS A 75 9.06 16.01 -0.23
N THR A 76 8.69 15.37 0.88
CA THR A 76 9.00 15.86 2.23
C THR A 76 10.50 15.96 2.48
N ILE A 77 11.26 14.93 2.08
CA ILE A 77 12.73 14.93 2.23
C ILE A 77 13.36 16.04 1.39
N ARG A 78 13.00 16.15 0.10
CA ARG A 78 13.50 17.24 -0.77
C ARG A 78 13.18 18.62 -0.22
N LYS A 79 11.96 18.80 0.32
CA LYS A 79 11.60 20.08 0.92
C LYS A 79 12.42 20.39 2.16
N ALA A 80 12.69 19.39 3.00
CA ALA A 80 13.57 19.54 4.15
C ALA A 80 15.00 19.90 3.75
N GLU A 81 15.52 19.34 2.64
CA GLU A 81 16.83 19.72 2.07
C GLU A 81 16.87 21.17 1.63
N GLU A 82 15.84 21.64 0.93
CA GLU A 82 15.73 23.05 0.53
C GLU A 82 15.76 23.98 1.76
N VAL A 83 14.99 23.64 2.79
CA VAL A 83 14.92 24.43 4.04
C VAL A 83 16.26 24.39 4.78
N LEU A 84 16.88 23.21 4.92
CA LEU A 84 18.19 23.07 5.56
C LEU A 84 19.28 23.87 4.82
N ASN A 85 19.28 23.83 3.50
CA ASN A 85 20.21 24.61 2.68
C ASN A 85 20.00 26.11 2.85
N LEU A 86 18.74 26.57 2.92
CA LEU A 86 18.43 27.97 3.19
C LEU A 86 18.90 28.38 4.59
N VAL A 87 18.55 27.60 5.63
CA VAL A 87 18.97 27.83 7.02
C VAL A 87 20.49 27.92 7.14
N TYR A 88 21.20 26.96 6.55
CA TYR A 88 22.66 26.90 6.63
C TYR A 88 23.36 27.98 5.81
N ASN A 89 23.04 28.10 4.51
CA ASN A 89 23.80 28.97 3.61
C ASN A 89 23.49 30.45 3.82
N LYS A 90 22.31 30.79 4.35
CA LYS A 90 21.92 32.17 4.62
C LYS A 90 22.11 32.51 6.09
N TYR A 91 21.37 31.85 6.98
CA TYR A 91 21.22 32.32 8.35
C TYR A 91 22.41 31.94 9.25
N ILE A 92 22.90 30.70 9.17
CA ILE A 92 24.13 30.31 9.88
C ILE A 92 25.33 31.11 9.35
N PHE A 93 25.44 31.28 8.03
CA PHE A 93 26.52 32.06 7.43
C PHE A 93 26.50 33.54 7.87
N GLU A 94 25.33 34.20 7.86
CA GLU A 94 25.18 35.58 8.34
C GLU A 94 25.49 35.71 9.84
N TRP A 95 25.06 34.74 10.65
CA TRP A 95 25.36 34.69 12.08
C TRP A 95 26.87 34.53 12.33
N GLN A 96 27.55 33.62 11.62
CA GLN A 96 29.00 33.42 11.71
C GLN A 96 29.79 34.66 11.28
N LYS A 97 29.32 35.37 10.24
CA LYS A 97 29.93 36.63 9.81
C LYS A 97 29.80 37.71 10.89
N THR A 98 28.67 37.77 11.58
CA THR A 98 28.43 38.73 12.68
C THR A 98 29.32 38.44 13.89
N GLN A 99 29.60 37.16 14.16
CA GLN A 99 30.58 36.72 15.17
C GLN A 99 32.02 37.16 14.83
N MET A 100 32.44 36.97 13.59
CA MET A 100 33.79 37.33 13.11
C MET A 100 34.00 38.85 13.04
N PHE A 101 32.97 39.61 12.70
CA PHE A 101 33.04 41.06 12.51
C PHE A 101 31.94 41.77 13.31
N PRO A 102 32.13 41.97 14.62
CA PRO A 102 31.12 42.58 15.49
C PRO A 102 30.70 44.01 15.08
N GLU A 103 31.54 44.71 14.31
CA GLU A 103 31.28 46.04 13.75
C GLU A 103 30.31 46.02 12.55
N VAL A 104 30.13 44.85 11.92
CA VAL A 104 29.25 44.63 10.75
C VAL A 104 27.89 44.08 11.19
N ARG A 105 27.52 44.23 12.48
CA ARG A 105 26.25 43.75 13.02
C ARG A 105 25.08 44.27 12.17
N SER A 106 24.50 43.37 11.39
CA SER A 106 23.23 43.60 10.70
C SER A 106 22.14 43.74 11.76
N THR A 107 21.31 44.78 11.64
CA THR A 107 20.14 45.01 12.50
C THR A 107 19.11 43.88 12.45
N ASN A 108 19.25 42.95 11.49
CA ASN A 108 18.34 41.84 11.21
C ASN A 108 18.97 40.45 11.44
N ALA A 109 20.08 40.34 12.17
CA ALA A 109 20.71 39.04 12.45
C ALA A 109 19.79 38.21 13.37
N TYR A 110 19.35 37.05 12.88
CA TYR A 110 18.58 36.10 13.66
C TYR A 110 19.43 35.56 14.82
N SER A 111 18.77 35.31 15.95
CA SER A 111 19.43 34.73 17.12
C SER A 111 19.76 33.26 16.88
N LEU A 112 20.79 32.76 17.57
CA LEU A 112 21.13 31.35 17.51
C LEU A 112 19.97 30.46 18.01
N ASP A 113 19.19 30.95 18.99
CA ASP A 113 18.00 30.28 19.54
C ASP A 113 16.92 30.05 18.48
N GLU A 114 16.66 31.05 17.64
CA GLU A 114 15.70 30.92 16.52
C GLU A 114 16.18 29.88 15.50
N ILE A 115 17.48 29.92 15.15
CA ILE A 115 18.06 28.95 14.22
C ILE A 115 18.03 27.53 14.82
N GLN A 116 18.33 27.38 16.11
CA GLN A 116 18.25 26.11 16.82
C GLN A 116 16.83 25.55 16.76
N THR A 117 15.81 26.37 17.00
CA THR A 117 14.40 25.96 16.91
C THR A 117 14.06 25.41 15.51
N TRP A 118 14.63 25.98 14.45
CA TRP A 118 14.44 25.47 13.08
C TRP A 118 15.13 24.12 12.87
N TYR A 119 16.36 23.93 13.38
CA TYR A 119 17.05 22.64 13.33
C TYR A 119 16.30 21.56 14.12
N GLU A 120 15.80 21.86 15.31
CA GLU A 120 14.99 20.95 16.13
C GLU A 120 13.69 20.57 15.42
N SER A 121 13.03 21.55 14.79
CA SER A 121 11.82 21.31 13.98
C SER A 121 12.12 20.40 12.78
N LEU A 122 13.21 20.65 12.05
CA LEU A 122 13.65 19.79 10.94
C LEU A 122 13.96 18.37 11.43
N ALA A 123 14.66 18.24 12.55
CA ALA A 123 14.99 16.94 13.15
C ALA A 123 13.73 16.16 13.52
N ALA A 124 12.76 16.80 14.18
CA ALA A 124 11.49 16.19 14.57
C ALA A 124 10.69 15.71 13.35
N ILE A 125 10.56 16.54 12.32
CA ILE A 125 9.85 16.19 11.08
C ILE A 125 10.52 14.99 10.39
N MET A 126 11.85 14.97 10.30
CA MET A 126 12.59 13.92 9.61
C MET A 126 12.61 12.61 10.40
N TRP A 127 12.65 12.69 11.73
CA TRP A 127 12.52 11.51 12.58
C TRP A 127 11.13 10.87 12.43
N ASN A 128 10.07 11.68 12.49
CA ASN A 128 8.71 11.19 12.25
C ASN A 128 8.55 10.62 10.82
N THR A 129 9.16 11.25 9.82
CA THR A 129 9.16 10.76 8.44
C THR A 129 9.83 9.38 8.35
N LYS A 130 11.00 9.20 8.99
CA LYS A 130 11.70 7.91 9.08
C LYS A 130 10.84 6.82 9.74
N ASP A 131 10.16 7.15 10.84
CA ASP A 131 9.27 6.20 11.52
C ASP A 131 8.09 5.79 10.64
N GLN A 132 7.48 6.73 9.91
CA GLN A 132 6.41 6.44 8.96
C GLN A 132 6.87 5.55 7.79
N ILE A 133 8.07 5.78 7.26
CA ILE A 133 8.66 4.91 6.24
C ILE A 133 8.85 3.50 6.81
N HIS A 134 9.39 3.37 8.04
CA HIS A 134 9.57 2.08 8.69
C HIS A 134 8.25 1.32 8.90
N LEU A 135 7.20 2.00 9.34
CA LEU A 135 5.86 1.42 9.47
C LEU A 135 5.30 0.96 8.12
N THR A 136 5.53 1.73 7.06
CA THR A 136 5.12 1.37 5.68
C THR A 136 5.87 0.13 5.17
N MET A 137 7.17 0.02 5.44
CA MET A 137 7.95 -1.18 5.10
C MET A 137 7.45 -2.42 5.86
N LYS A 138 7.08 -2.26 7.14
CA LYS A 138 6.55 -3.37 7.95
C LYS A 138 5.18 -3.84 7.48
N SER A 139 4.33 -2.96 6.96
CA SER A 139 3.03 -3.35 6.40
C SER A 139 3.18 -4.10 5.07
N GLN A 140 4.16 -3.73 4.25
CA GLN A 140 4.48 -4.45 3.00
C GLN A 140 4.80 -5.92 3.19
N LEU A 141 5.57 -6.26 4.23
CA LEU A 141 5.92 -7.64 4.54
C LEU A 141 4.70 -8.52 4.81
N ARG A 142 3.56 -7.95 5.20
CA ARG A 142 2.32 -8.70 5.46
C ARG A 142 1.49 -8.94 4.20
N GLU A 143 1.53 -8.01 3.24
CA GLU A 143 0.61 -7.99 2.09
C GLU A 143 1.20 -8.53 0.78
N HIS A 144 2.44 -9.04 0.77
CA HIS A 144 3.10 -9.66 -0.41
C HIS A 144 3.04 -8.77 -1.68
N VAL A 145 3.43 -7.50 -1.54
CA VAL A 145 3.36 -6.52 -2.63
C VAL A 145 4.58 -6.56 -3.55
N SER A 146 4.40 -6.02 -4.77
CA SER A 146 5.39 -5.88 -5.84
C SER A 146 6.79 -5.47 -5.38
N GLN A 147 7.80 -6.13 -5.94
CA GLN A 147 9.22 -5.89 -5.64
C GLN A 147 9.70 -4.45 -5.95
N GLU A 148 9.10 -3.79 -6.95
CA GLU A 148 9.47 -2.41 -7.34
C GLU A 148 9.23 -1.40 -6.21
N ILE A 149 8.05 -1.43 -5.57
CA ILE A 149 7.69 -0.50 -4.49
C ILE A 149 8.61 -0.70 -3.28
N ASN A 150 9.03 -1.94 -3.05
CA ASN A 150 9.98 -2.26 -1.98
C ASN A 150 11.32 -1.55 -2.22
N SER A 151 11.86 -1.61 -3.44
CA SER A 151 13.09 -0.90 -3.81
C SER A 151 12.99 0.61 -3.57
N ASP A 152 11.88 1.24 -3.97
CA ASP A 152 11.67 2.67 -3.76
C ASP A 152 11.60 3.04 -2.28
N LEU A 153 10.95 2.22 -1.44
CA LEU A 153 10.90 2.43 0.01
C LEU A 153 12.29 2.33 0.67
N TRP A 154 13.13 1.38 0.25
CA TRP A 154 14.51 1.28 0.73
C TRP A 154 15.35 2.50 0.35
N LYS A 155 15.16 3.01 -0.87
CA LYS A 155 15.81 4.24 -1.32
C LYS A 155 15.39 5.41 -0.43
N VAL A 156 14.10 5.64 -0.26
CA VAL A 156 13.58 6.72 0.59
C VAL A 156 14.04 6.59 2.06
N MET A 157 14.14 5.37 2.58
CA MET A 157 14.71 5.10 3.91
C MET A 157 16.21 5.45 4.00
N THR A 158 16.94 5.30 2.90
CA THR A 158 18.35 5.71 2.83
C THR A 158 18.44 7.23 2.77
N ASP A 159 17.66 7.87 1.90
CA ASP A 159 17.61 9.32 1.72
C ASP A 159 17.30 10.04 3.04
N VAL A 160 16.30 9.57 3.81
CA VAL A 160 15.97 10.19 5.12
C VAL A 160 17.09 10.02 6.15
N LYS A 161 17.81 8.89 6.14
CA LYS A 161 18.94 8.67 7.05
C LYS A 161 20.12 9.58 6.69
N ASP A 162 20.39 9.74 5.40
CA ASP A 162 21.46 10.60 4.92
C ASP A 162 21.14 12.07 5.16
N PHE A 163 19.88 12.48 5.02
CA PHE A 163 19.43 13.79 5.48
C PHE A 163 19.70 13.99 6.97
N ILE A 164 19.33 13.04 7.84
CA ILE A 164 19.55 13.17 9.28
C ILE A 164 21.05 13.31 9.60
N LYS A 165 21.92 12.55 8.94
CA LYS A 165 23.38 12.71 9.09
C LYS A 165 23.85 14.10 8.65
N LEU A 166 23.36 14.58 7.51
CA LEU A 166 23.69 15.91 7.00
C LEU A 166 23.23 17.02 7.96
N LEU A 167 22.02 16.89 8.50
CA LEU A 167 21.46 17.81 9.50
C LEU A 167 22.37 17.88 10.73
N LEU A 168 22.74 16.73 11.30
CA LEU A 168 23.63 16.65 12.46
C LEU A 168 25.00 17.29 12.18
N HIS A 169 25.57 17.02 11.01
CA HIS A 169 26.85 17.61 10.60
C HIS A 169 26.76 19.13 10.50
N LYS A 170 25.69 19.66 9.90
CA LYS A 170 25.48 21.10 9.72
C LYS A 170 25.05 21.84 11.00
N ALA A 171 24.46 21.13 11.96
CA ALA A 171 24.11 21.67 13.27
C ALA A 171 25.34 21.87 14.17
N PHE A 172 26.46 21.20 13.88
CA PHE A 172 27.67 21.31 14.68
C PHE A 172 28.43 22.60 14.35
N ILE A 173 28.18 23.65 15.12
CA ILE A 173 28.84 24.95 15.01
C ILE A 173 29.47 25.38 16.35
N VAL A 174 30.45 26.26 16.28
CA VAL A 174 31.10 26.84 17.47
C VAL A 174 30.36 28.11 17.87
N GLU A 175 29.66 28.07 19.00
CA GLU A 175 28.90 29.20 19.53
C GLU A 175 29.81 30.34 20.03
N ASN A 176 30.81 30.01 20.82
CA ASN A 176 31.77 30.98 21.35
C ASN A 176 33.15 30.63 20.83
N GLN A 177 33.72 31.50 19.98
CA GLN A 177 35.07 31.32 19.48
C GLN A 177 36.08 31.42 20.64
N PRO A 178 37.11 30.57 20.68
CA PRO A 178 38.18 30.74 21.65
C PRO A 178 38.89 32.09 21.42
N PRO A 179 39.45 32.71 22.48
CA PRO A 179 40.18 33.97 22.36
C PRO A 179 41.29 33.86 21.33
N GLN A 180 41.31 34.76 20.34
CA GLN A 180 42.40 34.86 19.37
C GLN A 180 43.49 35.76 19.94
N VAL A 181 44.74 35.34 19.78
CA VAL A 181 45.95 35.96 20.39
C VAL A 181 46.45 37.13 19.56
#